data_AF-S4P743-F1
#
_entry.id   AF-S4P743-F1
#
_cell.length_a   1.000
_cell.length_b   1.000
_cell.length_c   1.000
_cell.angle_alpha   90.00
_cell.angle_beta   90.00
_cell.angle_gamma   90.00
#
_symmetry.space_group_name_H-M   'P 1'
#
loop_
_entity.id
_entity.type
_entity.pdbx_description
1 polymer ?
#
loop_
_entity_poly.entity_id
_entity_poly.type
_entity_poly.pdbx_seq_one_letter_code
_entity_poly.pdbx_strand_id
1 'polypeptide(L)'
;MNQNNVRGAERKEEIPPYSRLFVVCSKQLKEDDLRGRFEPFGDIEDLYIPKDRNTGESKGVAYVKYAKTSSAAAAIQELHMKVINPDSKPIKVLVAVNKNESSTQKDNEDRYRRLFIKVSRDITETEVRQHFSEFGHVESVRLQRDKLTDTCKGFAYVQYKSFYNTAKAFEECDRKYKPVFAIPRDDLKRSRNSLDQWNEGNVHFNSFSAPKYHQNAIDRHNIPRTEHNNQEHWNTTLSTDLQDFNTIAVVCSPQVP
;
A
#
# COMPACT_ATOMS: atom_id res chain seq x y z
N MET A 1 30.45 29.38 -17.69
CA MET A 1 29.19 28.82 -18.26
C MET A 1 28.79 27.63 -17.41
N ASN A 2 27.76 27.79 -16.57
CA ASN A 2 27.33 26.77 -15.61
C ASN A 2 25.84 26.52 -15.82
N GLN A 3 25.49 25.41 -16.47
CA GLN A 3 24.10 24.96 -16.60
C GLN A 3 24.01 23.43 -16.54
N ASN A 4 23.27 22.96 -15.53
CA ASN A 4 22.53 21.70 -15.45
C ASN A 4 23.38 20.41 -15.32
N ASN A 5 23.25 19.60 -14.26
CA ASN A 5 22.01 18.95 -13.90
C ASN A 5 22.05 18.46 -12.44
N VAL A 6 21.65 19.32 -11.50
CA VAL A 6 21.22 18.91 -10.16
C VAL A 6 19.86 18.25 -10.32
N ARG A 7 19.82 16.93 -10.50
CA ARG A 7 18.62 16.12 -10.23
C ARG A 7 18.97 15.14 -9.13
N GLY A 8 19.20 15.71 -7.95
CA GLY A 8 19.07 14.97 -6.71
C GLY A 8 17.67 14.36 -6.67
N ALA A 9 17.61 13.10 -6.27
CA ALA A 9 16.38 12.34 -6.10
C ALA A 9 15.56 12.92 -4.94
N GLU A 10 14.94 14.07 -5.15
CA GLU A 10 13.88 14.56 -4.29
C GLU A 10 12.63 13.71 -4.56
N ARG A 11 12.03 13.21 -3.49
CA ARG A 11 10.78 12.44 -3.46
C ARG A 11 9.66 13.25 -4.12
N LYS A 12 9.56 13.23 -5.44
CA LYS A 12 8.24 13.32 -6.04
C LYS A 12 7.63 11.95 -5.85
N GLU A 13 6.53 11.87 -5.11
CA GLU A 13 5.65 10.70 -5.17
C GLU A 13 5.52 10.36 -6.66
N GLU A 14 6.04 9.20 -7.06
CA GLU A 14 5.99 8.81 -8.47
C GLU A 14 4.54 8.57 -8.79
N ILE A 15 3.92 9.57 -9.43
CA ILE A 15 2.55 9.50 -9.90
C ILE A 15 2.63 9.20 -11.41
N PRO A 16 1.91 8.18 -11.90
CA PRO A 16 1.23 7.15 -11.11
C PRO A 16 2.22 6.14 -10.48
N PRO A 17 1.86 5.46 -9.39
CA PRO A 17 2.75 4.54 -8.68
C PRO A 17 3.22 3.40 -9.57
N TYR A 18 4.45 2.90 -9.33
CA TYR A 18 5.05 1.78 -10.07
C TYR A 18 5.13 1.95 -11.59
N SER A 19 5.09 3.20 -12.06
CA SER A 19 5.21 3.52 -13.49
C SER A 19 6.66 3.68 -13.96
N ARG A 20 7.63 3.67 -13.04
CA ARG A 20 9.06 3.64 -13.36
C ARG A 20 9.59 2.21 -13.32
N LEU A 21 10.31 1.85 -14.37
CA LEU A 21 10.95 0.56 -14.54
C LEU A 21 12.47 0.68 -14.37
N PHE A 22 13.06 -0.35 -13.77
CA PHE A 22 14.49 -0.61 -13.73
C PHE A 22 14.80 -1.73 -14.72
N VAL A 23 15.66 -1.43 -15.69
CA VAL A 23 16.05 -2.34 -16.75
C VAL A 23 17.52 -2.69 -16.59
N VAL A 24 17.84 -3.97 -16.43
CA VAL A 24 19.22 -4.46 -16.53
C VAL A 24 19.46 -4.89 -17.97
N CYS A 25 20.45 -4.30 -18.61
CA CYS A 25 20.71 -4.47 -20.03
C CYS A 25 22.20 -4.49 -20.34
N SER A 26 22.56 -4.81 -21.58
CA SER A 26 23.96 -4.77 -22.03
C SER A 26 24.47 -3.33 -22.10
N LYS A 27 25.77 -3.11 -21.84
CA LYS A 27 26.39 -1.77 -21.89
C LYS A 27 26.37 -1.12 -23.27
N GLN A 28 26.25 -1.93 -24.33
CA GLN A 28 26.23 -1.50 -25.73
C GLN A 28 24.86 -0.97 -26.16
N LEU A 29 23.79 -1.26 -25.41
CA LEU A 29 22.45 -0.79 -25.74
C LEU A 29 22.36 0.72 -25.54
N LYS A 30 21.86 1.41 -26.56
CA LYS A 30 21.64 2.85 -26.54
C LYS A 30 20.21 3.19 -26.14
N GLU A 31 20.00 4.47 -25.88
CA GLU A 31 18.67 5.00 -25.56
C GLU A 31 17.67 4.74 -26.68
N ASP A 32 18.05 4.92 -27.96
CA ASP A 32 17.15 4.69 -29.10
C ASP A 32 16.69 3.22 -29.20
N ASP A 33 17.59 2.27 -28.94
CA ASP A 33 17.27 0.83 -28.94
C ASP A 33 16.22 0.50 -27.87
N LEU A 34 16.39 1.07 -26.68
CA LEU A 34 15.46 0.87 -25.57
C LEU A 34 14.14 1.61 -25.84
N ARG A 35 14.18 2.86 -26.31
CA ARG A 35 12.98 3.65 -26.62
C ARG A 35 12.11 2.93 -27.64
N GLY A 36 12.69 2.45 -28.75
CA GLY A 36 11.93 1.73 -29.78
C GLY A 36 11.32 0.41 -29.32
N ARG A 37 11.87 -0.22 -28.27
CA ARG A 37 11.29 -1.45 -27.69
C ARG A 37 10.25 -1.17 -26.62
N PHE A 38 10.32 -0.05 -25.93
CA PHE A 38 9.42 0.28 -24.81
C PHE A 38 8.22 1.13 -25.26
N GLU A 39 8.36 1.96 -26.29
CA GLU A 39 7.28 2.79 -26.85
C GLU A 39 5.97 2.04 -27.16
N PRO A 40 5.99 0.81 -27.73
CA PRO A 40 4.75 0.11 -28.06
C PRO A 40 3.83 -0.20 -26.86
N PHE A 41 4.35 -0.15 -25.63
CA PHE A 41 3.58 -0.42 -24.41
C PHE A 41 2.92 0.83 -23.82
N GLY A 42 3.34 2.03 -24.25
CA GLY A 42 2.72 3.30 -23.87
C GLY A 42 3.68 4.49 -23.86
N ASP A 43 3.15 5.64 -23.46
CA ASP A 43 3.88 6.90 -23.49
C ASP A 43 5.01 6.93 -22.46
N ILE A 44 6.25 7.06 -22.96
CA ILE A 44 7.46 7.21 -22.15
C ILE A 44 7.66 8.68 -21.79
N GLU A 45 7.56 9.02 -20.51
CA GLU A 45 7.81 10.36 -19.97
C GLU A 45 9.31 10.65 -19.82
N ASP A 46 10.09 9.65 -19.43
CA ASP A 46 11.53 9.79 -19.18
C ASP A 46 12.25 8.47 -19.46
N LEU A 47 13.41 8.56 -20.10
CA LEU A 47 14.31 7.43 -20.32
C LEU A 47 15.71 7.88 -19.93
N TYR A 48 16.34 7.16 -19.00
CA TYR A 48 17.64 7.53 -18.48
C TYR A 48 18.56 6.31 -18.37
N ILE A 49 19.76 6.42 -18.97
CA ILE A 49 20.82 5.43 -18.86
C ILE A 49 21.96 6.04 -18.01
N PRO A 50 22.09 5.65 -16.73
CA PRO A 50 23.22 6.07 -15.92
C PRO A 50 24.55 5.66 -16.55
N LYS A 51 25.42 6.64 -16.74
CA LYS A 51 26.79 6.44 -17.19
C LYS A 51 27.77 6.57 -16.02
N ASP A 52 28.89 5.89 -16.11
CA ASP A 52 30.01 6.09 -15.21
C ASP A 52 30.59 7.50 -15.44
N ARG A 53 30.87 8.22 -14.34
CA ARG A 53 31.36 9.60 -14.41
C ARG A 53 32.79 9.68 -14.93
N ASN A 54 33.59 8.63 -14.71
CA ASN A 54 35.01 8.62 -15.06
C ASN A 54 35.22 8.11 -16.49
N THR A 55 34.52 7.06 -16.88
CA THR A 55 34.71 6.43 -18.21
C THR A 55 33.68 6.88 -19.25
N GLY A 56 32.56 7.48 -18.84
CA GLY A 56 31.44 7.81 -19.71
C GLY A 56 30.65 6.59 -20.22
N GLU A 57 31.03 5.37 -19.82
CA GLU A 57 30.36 4.14 -20.25
C GLU A 57 29.03 3.92 -19.55
N SER A 58 28.10 3.23 -20.22
CA SER A 58 26.86 2.78 -19.58
C SER A 58 27.15 1.84 -18.41
N LYS A 59 26.38 1.99 -17.32
CA LYS A 59 26.42 1.07 -16.17
C LYS A 59 25.69 -0.26 -16.44
N GLY A 60 25.17 -0.48 -17.65
CA GLY A 60 24.39 -1.68 -18.00
C GLY A 60 23.01 -1.70 -17.33
N VAL A 61 22.50 -0.51 -17.01
CA VAL A 61 21.17 -0.32 -16.44
C VAL A 61 20.50 0.88 -17.11
N ALA A 62 19.19 0.85 -17.18
CA ALA A 62 18.37 1.95 -17.65
C ALA A 62 17.12 2.11 -16.77
N TYR A 63 16.58 3.31 -16.75
CA TYR A 63 15.32 3.64 -16.10
C TYR A 63 14.35 4.15 -17.15
N VAL A 64 13.12 3.62 -17.13
CA VAL A 64 12.05 4.03 -18.06
C VAL A 64 10.84 4.43 -17.24
N LYS A 65 10.39 5.67 -17.35
CA LYS A 65 9.17 6.16 -16.70
C LYS A 65 8.05 6.23 -17.73
N TYR A 66 6.95 5.54 -17.45
CA TYR A 66 5.72 5.66 -18.21
C TYR A 66 4.75 6.67 -17.61
N ALA A 67 3.86 7.20 -18.44
CA ALA A 67 2.73 8.02 -18.01
C ALA A 67 1.67 7.20 -17.25
N LYS A 68 1.59 5.89 -17.48
CA LYS A 68 0.61 4.97 -16.89
C LYS A 68 1.27 3.79 -16.20
N THR A 69 0.63 3.27 -15.15
CA THR A 69 1.09 2.06 -14.46
C THR A 69 0.81 0.83 -15.30
N SER A 70 -0.31 0.81 -16.04
CA SER A 70 -0.67 -0.26 -16.96
C SER A 70 0.36 -0.47 -18.08
N SER A 71 0.90 0.61 -18.64
CA SER A 71 1.98 0.58 -19.64
C SER A 71 3.28 -0.02 -19.08
N ALA A 72 3.67 0.40 -17.87
CA ALA A 72 4.82 -0.16 -17.18
C ALA A 72 4.65 -1.67 -16.91
N ALA A 73 3.45 -2.08 -16.48
CA ALA A 73 3.13 -3.47 -16.23
C ALA A 73 3.14 -4.33 -17.50
N ALA A 74 2.61 -3.82 -18.62
CA ALA A 74 2.65 -4.48 -19.92
C ALA A 74 4.09 -4.68 -20.41
N ALA A 75 4.93 -3.64 -20.28
CA ALA A 75 6.34 -3.72 -20.66
C ALA A 75 7.11 -4.75 -19.82
N ILE A 76 6.87 -4.84 -18.50
CA ILE A 76 7.46 -5.92 -17.69
C ILE A 76 7.01 -7.27 -18.21
N GLN A 77 5.71 -7.46 -18.44
CA GLN A 77 5.17 -8.76 -18.84
C GLN A 77 5.74 -9.27 -20.16
N GLU A 78 5.92 -8.38 -21.14
CA GLU A 78 6.41 -8.78 -22.46
C GLU A 78 7.93 -8.75 -22.59
N LEU A 79 8.62 -7.75 -22.00
CA LEU A 79 10.05 -7.55 -22.23
C LEU A 79 10.94 -8.22 -21.18
N HIS A 80 10.41 -8.60 -20.02
CA HIS A 80 11.21 -9.28 -19.01
C HIS A 80 11.77 -10.60 -19.56
N MET A 81 13.09 -10.78 -19.47
CA MET A 81 13.84 -11.93 -19.98
C MET A 81 13.84 -12.10 -21.50
N LYS A 82 13.51 -11.05 -22.27
CA LYS A 82 13.68 -11.05 -23.73
C LYS A 82 15.09 -10.63 -24.14
N VAL A 83 15.53 -11.13 -25.30
CA VAL A 83 16.79 -10.74 -25.93
C VAL A 83 16.50 -9.64 -26.94
N ILE A 84 17.12 -8.47 -26.79
CA ILE A 84 16.96 -7.34 -27.73
C ILE A 84 17.88 -7.51 -28.93
N ASN A 85 19.17 -7.75 -28.68
CA ASN A 85 20.18 -8.01 -29.70
C ASN A 85 20.63 -9.48 -29.61
N PRO A 86 20.81 -10.19 -30.73
CA PRO A 86 21.13 -11.61 -30.75
C PRO A 86 22.41 -11.96 -29.96
N ASP A 87 23.40 -11.05 -29.94
CA ASP A 87 24.67 -11.23 -29.22
C ASP A 87 24.62 -10.76 -27.76
N SER A 88 23.46 -10.35 -27.26
CA SER A 88 23.29 -9.77 -25.93
C SER A 88 22.56 -10.69 -24.96
N LYS A 89 22.87 -10.53 -23.67
CA LYS A 89 22.13 -11.22 -22.60
C LYS A 89 20.67 -10.73 -22.58
N PRO A 90 19.72 -11.58 -22.16
CA PRO A 90 18.34 -11.16 -21.95
C PRO A 90 18.26 -9.96 -20.99
N ILE A 91 17.39 -9.00 -21.32
CA ILE A 91 17.14 -7.85 -20.45
C ILE A 91 16.25 -8.27 -19.27
N LYS A 92 16.51 -7.69 -18.10
CA LYS A 92 15.63 -7.86 -16.93
C LYS A 92 14.88 -6.57 -16.72
N VAL A 93 13.57 -6.62 -16.84
CA VAL A 93 12.68 -5.47 -16.61
C VAL A 93 11.96 -5.68 -15.30
N LEU A 94 12.12 -4.75 -14.36
CA LEU A 94 11.54 -4.79 -13.02
C LEU A 94 10.91 -3.44 -12.71
N VAL A 95 9.99 -3.39 -11.74
CA VAL A 95 9.57 -2.10 -11.16
C VAL A 95 10.78 -1.47 -10.46
N ALA A 96 11.02 -0.18 -10.70
CA ALA A 96 12.10 0.54 -10.04
C ALA A 96 11.79 0.68 -8.55
N VAL A 97 12.71 0.21 -7.71
CA VAL A 97 12.65 0.35 -6.26
C VAL A 97 13.78 1.23 -5.80
N ASN A 98 13.53 2.04 -4.77
CA ASN A 98 14.59 2.82 -4.16
C ASN A 98 15.58 1.87 -3.47
N LYS A 99 16.87 2.13 -3.65
CA LYS A 99 17.97 1.29 -3.15
C LYS A 99 17.97 1.10 -1.62
N ASN A 100 17.16 1.89 -0.90
CA ASN A 100 16.99 1.80 0.56
C ASN A 100 15.91 0.78 0.99
N GLU A 101 15.13 0.24 0.05
CA GLU A 101 14.10 -0.77 0.34
C GLU A 101 14.66 -2.18 0.13
N SER A 102 15.39 -2.70 1.13
CA SER A 102 15.83 -4.09 1.19
C SER A 102 14.65 -5.03 1.52
N SER A 103 13.73 -5.20 0.58
CA SER A 103 12.70 -6.24 0.63
C SER A 103 13.08 -7.41 -0.29
N THR A 104 12.64 -8.62 0.04
CA THR A 104 12.90 -9.79 -0.83
C THR A 104 12.18 -9.62 -2.18
N GLN A 105 12.65 -10.26 -3.25
CA GLN A 105 12.00 -10.15 -4.57
C GLN A 105 10.51 -10.56 -4.55
N LYS A 106 10.14 -11.53 -3.70
CA LYS A 106 8.76 -11.97 -3.55
C LYS A 106 7.87 -10.92 -2.87
N ASP A 107 8.38 -10.28 -1.81
CA ASP A 107 7.68 -9.18 -1.15
C ASP A 107 7.45 -8.03 -2.14
N ASN A 108 8.44 -7.76 -3.00
CA ASN A 108 8.34 -6.75 -4.05
C ASN A 108 7.18 -7.02 -5.01
N GLU A 109 7.03 -8.25 -5.50
CA GLU A 109 5.94 -8.58 -6.43
C GLU A 109 4.55 -8.41 -5.83
N ASP A 110 4.38 -8.78 -4.57
CA ASP A 110 3.08 -8.67 -3.90
C ASP A 110 2.66 -7.21 -3.67
N ARG A 111 3.63 -6.27 -3.58
CA ARG A 111 3.35 -4.82 -3.42
C ARG A 111 2.57 -4.24 -4.57
N TYR A 112 2.83 -4.69 -5.80
CA TYR A 112 2.14 -4.19 -6.99
C TYR A 112 1.12 -5.18 -7.57
N ARG A 113 0.93 -6.36 -6.97
CA ARG A 113 -0.17 -7.28 -7.32
C ARG A 113 -1.44 -7.09 -6.48
N ARG A 114 -1.35 -6.36 -5.37
CA ARG A 114 -2.45 -6.19 -4.40
C ARG A 114 -2.96 -4.75 -4.36
N LEU A 115 -4.28 -4.59 -4.46
CA LEU A 115 -4.98 -3.34 -4.23
C LEU A 115 -5.67 -3.35 -2.86
N PHE A 116 -5.74 -2.17 -2.26
CA PHE A 116 -6.67 -1.81 -1.20
C PHE A 116 -7.80 -1.00 -1.83
N ILE A 117 -9.04 -1.36 -1.51
CA ILE A 117 -10.24 -0.66 -1.99
C ILE A 117 -11.15 -0.34 -0.81
N LYS A 118 -11.80 0.82 -0.87
CA LYS A 118 -12.91 1.17 0.03
C LYS A 118 -14.19 0.55 -0.48
N VAL A 119 -14.94 -0.07 0.41
CA VAL A 119 -16.16 -0.81 0.06
C VAL A 119 -17.25 -0.50 1.09
N SER A 120 -18.53 -0.63 0.70
CA SER A 120 -19.63 -0.49 1.66
C SER A 120 -19.59 -1.59 2.73
N ARG A 121 -20.31 -1.41 3.84
CA ARG A 121 -20.38 -2.43 4.88
C ARG A 121 -21.21 -3.65 4.46
N ASP A 122 -22.14 -3.45 3.52
CA ASP A 122 -23.10 -4.45 3.10
C ASP A 122 -22.58 -5.36 1.97
N ILE A 123 -21.49 -4.96 1.31
CA ILE A 123 -20.94 -5.69 0.18
C ILE A 123 -20.27 -6.99 0.62
N THR A 124 -20.47 -8.04 -0.17
CA THR A 124 -19.91 -9.37 0.08
C THR A 124 -18.62 -9.59 -0.69
N GLU A 125 -17.84 -10.59 -0.27
CA GLU A 125 -16.57 -10.92 -0.94
C GLU A 125 -16.81 -11.35 -2.39
N THR A 126 -17.90 -12.11 -2.59
CA THR A 126 -18.33 -12.61 -3.89
C THR A 126 -18.63 -11.47 -4.86
N GLU A 127 -19.34 -10.42 -4.41
CA GLU A 127 -19.65 -9.25 -5.24
C GLU A 127 -18.39 -8.48 -5.64
N VAL A 128 -17.48 -8.26 -4.68
CA VAL A 128 -16.18 -7.63 -4.97
C VAL A 128 -15.40 -8.48 -5.98
N ARG A 129 -15.32 -9.79 -5.77
CA ARG A 129 -14.62 -10.70 -6.68
C ARG A 129 -15.21 -10.65 -8.09
N GLN A 130 -16.54 -10.64 -8.20
CA GLN A 130 -17.23 -10.58 -9.48
C GLN A 130 -16.92 -9.26 -10.21
N HIS A 131 -17.10 -8.10 -9.56
CA HIS A 131 -16.76 -6.81 -10.16
C HIS A 131 -15.29 -6.72 -10.59
N PHE A 132 -14.36 -7.14 -9.73
CA PHE A 132 -12.94 -7.03 -10.03
C PHE A 132 -12.45 -8.09 -11.02
N SER A 133 -13.23 -9.16 -11.26
CA SER A 133 -12.89 -10.16 -12.29
C SER A 133 -12.98 -9.62 -13.72
N GLU A 134 -13.68 -8.51 -13.95
CA GLU A 134 -13.79 -7.84 -15.26
C GLU A 134 -12.45 -7.26 -15.72
N PHE A 135 -11.59 -6.85 -14.79
CA PHE A 135 -10.27 -6.29 -15.09
C PHE A 135 -9.18 -7.36 -15.23
N GLY A 136 -9.43 -8.58 -14.72
CA GLY A 136 -8.54 -9.71 -14.89
C GLY A 136 -8.69 -10.79 -13.83
N HIS A 137 -7.80 -11.78 -13.87
CA HIS A 137 -7.88 -12.93 -12.97
C HIS A 137 -7.52 -12.58 -11.52
N VAL A 138 -8.55 -12.51 -10.66
CA VAL A 138 -8.44 -12.28 -9.22
C VAL A 138 -8.00 -13.56 -8.52
N GLU A 139 -6.86 -13.51 -7.86
CA GLU A 139 -6.29 -14.60 -7.08
C GLU A 139 -6.99 -14.73 -5.71
N SER A 140 -7.10 -13.61 -4.99
CA SER A 140 -7.73 -13.58 -3.66
C SER A 140 -8.39 -12.24 -3.41
N VAL A 141 -9.57 -12.28 -2.78
CA VAL A 141 -10.19 -11.11 -2.15
C VAL A 141 -10.16 -11.34 -0.64
N ARG A 142 -9.95 -10.27 0.13
CA ARG A 142 -10.03 -10.33 1.59
C ARG A 142 -10.78 -9.12 2.11
N LEU A 143 -12.03 -9.32 2.52
CA LEU A 143 -12.79 -8.32 3.26
C LEU A 143 -12.28 -8.23 4.69
N GLN A 144 -11.91 -7.04 5.13
CA GLN A 144 -11.47 -6.87 6.50
C GLN A 144 -12.68 -6.63 7.40
N ARG A 145 -12.98 -7.62 8.24
CA ARG A 145 -13.98 -7.53 9.30
C ARG A 145 -13.32 -7.30 10.66
N ASP A 146 -14.07 -6.74 11.59
CA ASP A 146 -13.70 -6.69 12.99
C ASP A 146 -13.88 -8.06 13.65
N LYS A 147 -12.93 -8.48 14.48
CA LYS A 147 -12.91 -9.84 15.05
C LYS A 147 -13.95 -10.04 16.14
N LEU A 148 -14.36 -8.96 16.79
CA LEU A 148 -15.28 -9.00 17.93
C LEU A 148 -16.72 -8.82 17.48
N THR A 149 -16.96 -7.86 16.57
CA THR A 149 -18.31 -7.48 16.14
C THR A 149 -18.73 -8.10 14.80
N ASP A 150 -17.81 -8.78 14.11
CA ASP A 150 -17.93 -9.27 12.72
C ASP A 150 -18.37 -8.21 11.69
N THR A 151 -18.31 -6.94 12.06
CA THR A 151 -18.70 -5.83 11.19
C THR A 151 -17.62 -5.58 10.14
N CYS A 152 -18.05 -5.30 8.90
CA CYS A 152 -17.15 -4.87 7.83
C CYS A 152 -16.48 -3.55 8.19
N LYS A 153 -15.15 -3.50 8.14
CA LYS A 153 -14.38 -2.26 8.37
C LYS A 153 -14.48 -1.26 7.21
N GLY A 154 -15.18 -1.61 6.13
CA GLY A 154 -15.41 -0.76 4.96
C GLY A 154 -14.25 -0.74 3.97
N PHE A 155 -13.39 -1.77 3.98
CA PHE A 155 -12.35 -1.93 2.99
C PHE A 155 -12.04 -3.41 2.72
N ALA A 156 -11.51 -3.67 1.53
CA ALA A 156 -11.09 -4.99 1.09
C ALA A 156 -9.71 -4.92 0.45
N TYR A 157 -9.01 -6.05 0.45
CA TYR A 157 -7.82 -6.27 -0.37
C TYR A 157 -8.17 -7.16 -1.55
N VAL A 158 -7.74 -6.77 -2.74
CA VAL A 158 -7.89 -7.56 -3.96
C VAL A 158 -6.49 -7.87 -4.48
N GLN A 159 -6.16 -9.13 -4.60
CA GLN A 159 -4.90 -9.60 -5.15
C GLN A 159 -5.15 -10.25 -6.51
N TYR A 160 -4.41 -9.80 -7.51
CA TYR A 160 -4.42 -10.38 -8.84
C TYR A 160 -3.22 -11.26 -9.09
N LYS A 161 -3.36 -12.15 -10.05
CA LYS A 161 -2.25 -13.02 -10.51
C LYS A 161 -1.14 -12.27 -11.23
N SER A 162 -1.48 -11.25 -12.03
CA SER A 162 -0.53 -10.45 -12.81
C SER A 162 -0.59 -8.98 -12.38
N PHE A 163 0.56 -8.33 -12.37
CA PHE A 163 0.68 -6.88 -12.17
C PHE A 163 -0.14 -6.10 -13.22
N TYR A 164 -0.19 -6.57 -14.47
CA TYR A 164 -0.94 -5.91 -15.53
C TYR A 164 -2.45 -5.81 -15.18
N ASN A 165 -3.03 -6.88 -14.66
CA ASN A 165 -4.44 -6.89 -14.23
C ASN A 165 -4.67 -5.93 -13.05
N THR A 166 -3.73 -5.89 -12.12
CA THR A 166 -3.77 -4.95 -10.98
C THR A 166 -3.73 -3.50 -11.45
N ALA A 167 -2.82 -3.17 -12.36
CA ALA A 167 -2.67 -1.83 -12.91
C ALA A 167 -3.90 -1.41 -13.72
N LYS A 168 -4.46 -2.32 -14.53
CA LYS A 168 -5.71 -2.09 -15.26
C LYS A 168 -6.87 -1.80 -14.30
N ALA A 169 -7.03 -2.61 -13.25
CA ALA A 169 -8.06 -2.37 -12.24
C ALA A 169 -7.85 -1.05 -11.48
N PHE A 170 -6.60 -0.67 -11.19
CA PHE A 170 -6.28 0.60 -10.55
C PHE A 170 -6.70 1.81 -11.39
N GLU A 171 -6.56 1.72 -12.72
CA GLU A 171 -6.85 2.83 -13.64
C GLU A 171 -8.33 2.87 -14.07
N GLU A 172 -8.95 1.71 -14.29
CA GLU A 172 -10.28 1.61 -14.91
C GLU A 172 -11.44 1.40 -13.91
N CYS A 173 -11.17 1.00 -12.67
CA CYS A 173 -12.27 0.73 -11.74
C CYS A 173 -13.01 2.01 -11.28
N ASP A 174 -14.23 1.83 -10.79
CA ASP A 174 -15.06 2.92 -10.30
C ASP A 174 -14.37 3.68 -9.15
N ARG A 175 -14.30 5.01 -9.32
CA ARG A 175 -13.68 5.94 -8.36
C ARG A 175 -14.26 5.83 -6.95
N LYS A 176 -15.48 5.31 -6.78
CA LYS A 176 -16.07 5.05 -5.45
C LYS A 176 -15.20 4.10 -4.61
N TYR A 177 -14.52 3.16 -5.24
CA TYR A 177 -13.66 2.19 -4.57
C TYR A 177 -12.32 2.78 -4.12
N LYS A 178 -11.93 3.96 -4.64
CA LYS A 178 -10.66 4.65 -4.34
C LYS A 178 -9.48 3.66 -4.29
N PRO A 179 -9.20 2.94 -5.40
CA PRO A 179 -8.18 1.92 -5.42
C PRO A 179 -6.81 2.53 -5.13
N VAL A 180 -6.05 1.87 -4.27
CA VAL A 180 -4.63 2.19 -4.03
C VAL A 180 -3.86 0.90 -3.93
N PHE A 181 -2.59 0.90 -4.32
CA PHE A 181 -1.75 -0.27 -4.10
C PHE A 181 -1.54 -0.52 -2.61
N ALA A 182 -1.67 -1.79 -2.20
CA ALA A 182 -1.64 -2.16 -0.81
C ALA A 182 -0.21 -2.16 -0.26
N ILE A 183 0.01 -1.42 0.82
CA ILE A 183 1.27 -1.46 1.57
C ILE A 183 1.32 -2.78 2.37
N PRO A 184 2.39 -3.58 2.29
CA PRO A 184 2.55 -4.77 3.12
C PRO A 184 2.41 -4.45 4.61
N ARG A 185 1.85 -5.39 5.37
CA ARG A 185 1.58 -5.17 6.81
C ARG A 185 2.85 -4.87 7.61
N ASP A 186 3.99 -5.45 7.23
CA ASP A 186 5.26 -5.24 7.93
C ASP A 186 5.83 -3.84 7.74
N ASP A 187 5.54 -3.22 6.60
CA ASP A 187 5.94 -1.84 6.31
C ASP A 187 5.07 -0.84 7.08
N LEU A 188 3.80 -1.20 7.34
CA LEU A 188 2.90 -0.40 8.18
C LEU A 188 3.37 -0.34 9.65
N LYS A 189 3.95 -1.43 10.17
CA LYS A 189 4.52 -1.46 11.53
C LYS A 189 5.82 -0.65 11.62
N ARG A 190 6.69 -0.76 10.60
CA ARG A 190 7.94 0.04 10.53
C ARG A 190 7.66 1.54 10.45
N SER A 191 6.66 1.95 9.66
CA SER A 191 6.26 3.36 9.59
C SER A 191 5.74 3.89 10.93
N ARG A 192 5.01 3.07 11.71
CA ARG A 192 4.52 3.45 13.04
C ARG A 192 5.67 3.60 14.05
N ASN A 193 6.61 2.64 14.09
CA ASN A 193 7.77 2.71 14.98
C ASN A 193 8.74 3.83 14.63
N SER A 194 8.83 4.24 13.36
CA SER A 194 9.65 5.38 12.94
C SER A 194 9.07 6.74 13.36
N LEU A 195 7.75 6.83 13.60
CA LEU A 195 7.08 8.06 14.03
C LEU A 195 7.29 8.31 15.54
N ASP A 196 7.35 7.25 16.35
CA ASP A 196 7.62 7.36 17.79
C ASP A 196 9.07 7.81 18.09
N GLN A 197 10.01 7.62 17.15
CA GLN A 197 11.41 8.03 17.30
C GLN A 197 11.67 9.49 16.85
N TRP A 198 10.68 10.16 16.25
CA TRP A 198 10.77 11.55 15.77
C TRP A 198 9.93 12.54 16.60
N ASN A 199 9.35 12.10 17.72
CA ASN A 199 8.41 12.93 18.48
C ASN A 199 9.08 13.87 19.52
N GLU A 200 10.38 14.14 19.39
CA GLU A 200 11.07 15.25 20.09
C GLU A 200 11.21 16.52 19.23
N GLY A 201 10.65 16.56 18.01
CA GLY A 201 10.78 17.71 17.11
C GLY A 201 9.49 18.05 16.36
N ASN A 202 8.75 19.02 16.89
CA ASN A 202 7.50 19.58 16.37
C ASN A 202 7.56 19.96 14.86
N VAL A 203 6.74 19.33 14.00
CA VAL A 203 6.09 19.96 12.83
C VAL A 203 4.91 19.13 12.31
N HIS A 204 3.80 19.82 12.04
CA HIS A 204 2.48 19.32 11.63
C HIS A 204 2.50 18.41 10.38
N PHE A 205 1.90 17.22 10.49
CA PHE A 205 1.43 16.43 9.35
C PHE A 205 -0.07 16.18 9.51
N ASN A 206 -0.87 16.57 8.50
CA ASN A 206 -2.32 16.41 8.49
C ASN A 206 -2.69 14.93 8.42
N SER A 207 -2.94 14.34 9.59
CA SER A 207 -3.44 12.98 9.74
C SER A 207 -4.96 12.98 9.50
N PHE A 208 -5.41 12.09 8.60
CA PHE A 208 -6.81 11.69 8.56
C PHE A 208 -7.15 10.96 9.86
N SER A 209 -7.65 11.72 10.82
CA SER A 209 -8.16 11.21 12.08
C SER A 209 -9.52 10.54 11.87
N ALA A 210 -9.64 9.29 12.32
CA ALA A 210 -10.93 8.65 12.52
C ALA A 210 -11.73 9.43 13.59
N PRO A 211 -13.05 9.60 13.44
CA PRO A 211 -13.85 10.38 14.37
C PRO A 211 -13.91 9.70 15.74
N LYS A 212 -13.46 10.40 16.79
CA LYS A 212 -13.65 10.01 18.18
C LYS A 212 -15.00 10.54 18.68
N TYR A 213 -15.79 9.65 19.27
CA TYR A 213 -17.01 9.95 20.01
C TYR A 213 -16.73 10.99 21.11
N HIS A 214 -17.58 12.01 21.17
CA HIS A 214 -17.57 13.06 22.20
C HIS A 214 -18.13 12.54 23.52
N GLN A 215 -17.42 12.80 24.62
CA GLN A 215 -18.04 12.98 25.93
C GLN A 215 -17.52 14.31 26.50
N ASN A 216 -18.45 15.24 26.68
CA ASN A 216 -18.23 16.62 27.09
C ASN A 216 -17.63 16.70 28.50
N ALA A 217 -16.64 17.58 28.68
CA ALA A 217 -16.34 18.21 29.97
C ALA A 217 -15.95 19.67 29.72
N ILE A 218 -16.66 20.54 30.41
CA ILE A 218 -16.75 21.99 30.24
C ILE A 218 -15.58 22.66 30.98
N ASP A 219 -15.09 23.75 30.39
CA ASP A 219 -13.98 24.59 30.83
C ASP A 219 -14.12 25.09 32.27
N ARG A 220 -13.00 25.05 33.00
CA ARG A 220 -12.80 25.79 34.27
C ARG A 220 -12.23 27.17 33.95
N HIS A 221 -12.90 28.20 34.45
CA HIS A 221 -12.26 29.49 34.73
C HIS A 221 -12.14 29.70 36.24
N ASN A 222 -11.02 30.32 36.58
CA ASN A 222 -10.42 30.73 37.84
C ASN A 222 -11.38 31.41 38.85
N ILE A 223 -11.19 31.17 40.17
CA ILE A 223 -11.37 32.10 41.33
C ILE A 223 -11.09 31.32 42.66
N PRO A 224 -10.60 31.98 43.74
CA PRO A 224 -9.76 31.36 44.76
C PRO A 224 -10.44 30.87 46.05
N ARG A 225 -9.62 30.11 46.79
CA ARG A 225 -9.69 29.57 48.16
C ARG A 225 -10.47 30.39 49.21
N THR A 226 -11.44 29.75 49.85
CA THR A 226 -11.85 29.99 51.25
C THR A 226 -12.41 28.70 51.87
N GLU A 227 -12.01 28.44 53.11
CA GLU A 227 -12.40 27.33 53.99
C GLU A 227 -13.88 27.44 54.43
N HIS A 228 -14.60 26.31 54.50
CA HIS A 228 -15.46 25.95 55.66
C HIS A 228 -16.09 24.55 55.53
N ASN A 229 -15.73 23.71 56.49
CA ASN A 229 -16.51 22.77 57.33
C ASN A 229 -17.91 22.23 56.90
N ASN A 230 -18.03 20.89 56.88
CA ASN A 230 -19.10 19.97 57.39
C ASN A 230 -19.25 18.74 56.47
N GLN A 231 -18.93 17.51 56.93
CA GLN A 231 -19.84 16.49 57.53
C GLN A 231 -21.03 16.17 56.60
N GLU A 232 -21.18 14.96 56.06
CA GLU A 232 -21.70 13.72 56.71
C GLU A 232 -21.23 12.46 55.93
N HIS A 233 -20.56 11.48 56.55
CA HIS A 233 -21.09 10.20 57.10
C HIS A 233 -22.06 9.39 56.23
N TRP A 234 -21.60 8.25 55.68
CA TRP A 234 -21.96 6.91 56.20
C TRP A 234 -21.01 5.82 55.68
N ASN A 235 -20.70 4.91 56.60
CA ASN A 235 -19.81 3.76 56.46
C ASN A 235 -20.56 2.52 55.91
N THR A 236 -19.77 1.45 55.67
CA THR A 236 -20.11 0.03 55.95
C THR A 236 -20.65 -0.74 54.73
N THR A 237 -20.27 -1.97 54.33
CA THR A 237 -19.29 -3.00 54.74
C THR A 237 -19.54 -4.27 53.90
N LEU A 238 -18.57 -5.19 53.85
CA LEU A 238 -18.59 -6.61 53.40
C LEU A 238 -18.68 -6.86 51.87
N SER A 239 -17.71 -7.52 51.23
CA SER A 239 -17.13 -8.88 51.40
C SER A 239 -18.03 -10.01 50.89
N THR A 240 -17.38 -11.02 50.30
CA THR A 240 -17.86 -12.34 49.82
C THR A 240 -18.52 -12.34 48.43
N ASP A 241 -18.32 -13.31 47.54
CA ASP A 241 -17.41 -14.46 47.47
C ASP A 241 -17.35 -14.95 46.01
N LEU A 242 -16.31 -15.71 45.68
CA LEU A 242 -16.23 -16.62 44.54
C LEU A 242 -17.12 -17.84 44.80
N GLN A 243 -17.91 -18.28 43.81
CA GLN A 243 -18.22 -19.69 43.61
C GLN A 243 -18.84 -19.98 42.23
N ASP A 244 -18.39 -21.12 41.71
CA ASP A 244 -18.79 -21.81 40.48
C ASP A 244 -20.30 -22.06 40.34
N PHE A 245 -20.79 -22.36 39.12
CA PHE A 245 -21.54 -23.58 38.79
C PHE A 245 -21.87 -23.72 37.29
N ASN A 246 -21.43 -24.85 36.73
CA ASN A 246 -22.10 -25.83 35.84
C ASN A 246 -23.16 -25.43 34.77
N THR A 247 -22.80 -25.77 33.51
CA THR A 247 -23.48 -26.64 32.52
C THR A 247 -24.95 -26.42 32.12
N ILE A 248 -25.23 -26.32 30.80
CA ILE A 248 -26.06 -27.25 29.98
C ILE A 248 -25.94 -26.87 28.49
N ALA A 249 -25.51 -27.82 27.66
CA ALA A 249 -25.61 -27.75 26.21
C ALA A 249 -26.95 -28.34 25.75
N VAL A 250 -27.71 -27.61 24.93
CA VAL A 250 -28.91 -28.11 24.25
C VAL A 250 -28.54 -28.35 22.78
N VAL A 251 -28.52 -29.61 22.37
CA VAL A 251 -28.47 -30.01 20.96
C VAL A 251 -29.89 -30.38 20.55
N CYS A 252 -30.45 -29.67 19.58
CA CYS A 252 -31.75 -29.99 19.00
C CYS A 252 -31.54 -30.35 17.52
N SER A 253 -31.67 -31.64 17.21
CA SER A 253 -31.77 -32.16 15.84
C SER A 253 -33.25 -32.37 15.49
N PRO A 254 -33.71 -32.00 14.28
CA PRO A 254 -34.95 -32.53 13.73
C PRO A 254 -34.69 -33.62 12.67
N GLN A 255 -35.52 -34.68 12.74
CA GLN A 255 -35.57 -35.80 11.80
C GLN A 255 -36.39 -35.48 10.53
N VAL A 256 -35.84 -35.96 9.41
CA VAL A 256 -36.42 -36.71 8.26
C VAL A 256 -37.95 -36.90 8.22
N PRO A 257 -38.53 -36.83 7.01
CA PRO A 257 -39.36 -37.92 6.48
C PRO A 257 -38.73 -38.65 5.29
#